data_AF-A0A7W0VPQ3-F1
#
_entry.id   AF-A0A7W0VPQ3-F1
#
_cell.length_a   1.000
_cell.length_b   1.000
_cell.length_c   1.000
_cell.angle_alpha   90.00
_cell.angle_beta   90.00
_cell.angle_gamma   90.00
#
_symmetry.space_group_name_H-M   'P 1'
#
loop_
_entity.id
_entity.type
_entity.pdbx_description
1 polymer ?
#
loop_
_entity_poly.entity_id
_entity_poly.type
_entity_poly.pdbx_seq_one_letter_code
_entity_poly.pdbx_strand_id
1 'polypeptide(L)'
;MGSAQHILDQVQSVQRLDALASDPGSYAEQLAAELGPAATLPELEARDAQLAAALGKIDAMIARAMRIRLEHSLSSETSIGPPTRMVFAQTVVSYDGKLDVLASRARDIAARGGARDADEVAELVTEAARRVLALRDGLRGAVLDLIVRLATAAVPDADRTARDRKLDDATRKRWSAARRDLEAISRNPEAVAAAPMTTRLAAWPEQIDEPDPEKEPDLADLLELE
;
A
#
# COMPACT_ATOMS: atom_id res chain seq x y z
N MET A 1 1.14 18.55 5.52
CA MET A 1 0.20 17.43 5.28
C MET A 1 0.00 17.33 3.78
N GLY A 2 0.17 16.15 3.18
CA GLY A 2 -0.02 15.94 1.74
C GLY A 2 -1.49 15.90 1.33
N SER A 3 -1.78 16.18 0.05
CA SER A 3 -3.09 16.03 -0.60
C SER A 3 -3.65 14.60 -0.53
N ALA A 4 -2.83 13.56 -0.62
CA ALA A 4 -3.24 12.16 -0.49
C ALA A 4 -3.72 11.86 0.94
N GLN A 5 -2.99 12.33 1.96
CA GLN A 5 -3.44 12.22 3.35
C GLN A 5 -4.77 12.94 3.58
N HIS A 6 -4.95 14.08 2.91
CA HIS A 6 -6.20 14.86 3.00
C HIS A 6 -7.42 14.05 2.52
N ILE A 7 -7.28 13.22 1.48
CA ILE A 7 -8.36 12.31 1.03
C ILE A 7 -8.80 11.40 2.17
N LEU A 8 -7.84 10.76 2.85
CA LEU A 8 -8.18 9.87 3.97
C LEU A 8 -8.81 10.64 5.14
N ASP A 9 -8.32 11.84 5.44
CA ASP A 9 -8.79 12.66 6.57
C ASP A 9 -10.19 13.28 6.34
N GLN A 10 -10.59 13.46 5.09
CA GLN A 10 -11.95 13.89 4.72
C GLN A 10 -13.01 12.80 4.96
N VAL A 11 -12.61 11.56 5.21
CA VAL A 11 -13.52 10.45 5.51
C VAL A 11 -14.09 10.59 6.92
N GLN A 12 -15.15 11.39 7.02
CA GLN A 12 -15.83 11.72 8.28
C GLN A 12 -17.32 11.36 8.27
N SER A 13 -17.83 10.79 7.18
CA SER A 13 -19.22 10.36 7.04
C SER A 13 -19.34 9.11 6.15
N VAL A 14 -20.50 8.44 6.20
CA VAL A 14 -20.81 7.29 5.35
C VAL A 14 -20.82 7.69 3.87
N GLN A 15 -21.34 8.87 3.52
CA GLN A 15 -21.34 9.34 2.12
C GLN A 15 -19.91 9.52 1.59
N ARG A 16 -18.98 10.02 2.43
CA ARG A 16 -17.57 10.16 2.05
C ARG A 16 -16.87 8.80 1.95
N LEU A 17 -17.23 7.84 2.80
CA LEU A 17 -16.77 6.46 2.69
C LEU A 17 -17.21 5.81 1.39
N ASP A 18 -18.48 5.96 1.02
CA ASP A 18 -19.03 5.35 -0.19
C ASP A 18 -18.45 6.00 -1.45
N ALA A 19 -18.22 7.32 -1.43
CA ALA A 19 -17.53 8.02 -2.51
C ALA A 19 -16.09 7.49 -2.69
N LEU A 20 -15.32 7.35 -1.60
CA LEU A 20 -13.97 6.80 -1.66
C LEU A 20 -13.95 5.32 -2.08
N ALA A 21 -14.94 4.53 -1.65
CA ALA A 21 -15.06 3.13 -2.05
C ALA A 21 -15.40 2.95 -3.54
N SER A 22 -16.08 3.94 -4.13
CA SER A 22 -16.41 3.94 -5.57
C SER A 22 -15.21 4.30 -6.45
N ASP A 23 -14.22 4.99 -5.89
CA ASP A 23 -12.98 5.36 -6.58
C ASP A 23 -11.78 5.33 -5.62
N PRO A 24 -11.29 4.13 -5.27
CA PRO A 24 -10.08 4.00 -4.45
C PRO A 24 -8.82 4.44 -5.20
N GLY A 25 -8.85 4.51 -6.53
CA GLY A 25 -7.74 4.93 -7.38
C GLY A 25 -7.34 6.39 -7.15
N SER A 26 -8.32 7.26 -6.85
CA SER A 26 -8.09 8.68 -6.52
C SER A 26 -7.04 8.92 -5.44
N TYR A 27 -6.95 8.05 -4.43
CA TYR A 27 -5.92 8.14 -3.39
C TYR A 27 -4.52 7.84 -3.94
N ALA A 28 -4.39 6.77 -4.74
CA ALA A 28 -3.12 6.39 -5.34
C ALA A 28 -2.63 7.41 -6.38
N GLU A 29 -3.55 8.04 -7.13
CA GLU A 29 -3.21 9.13 -8.05
C GLU A 29 -2.63 10.35 -7.33
N GLN A 30 -3.26 10.78 -6.23
CA GLN A 30 -2.71 11.89 -5.44
C GLN A 30 -1.38 11.52 -4.78
N LEU A 31 -1.26 10.28 -4.28
CA LEU A 31 0.01 9.80 -3.75
C LEU A 31 1.10 9.83 -4.81
N ALA A 32 0.81 9.40 -6.04
CA ALA A 32 1.76 9.44 -7.14
C ALA A 32 2.23 10.86 -7.47
N ALA A 33 1.30 11.84 -7.45
CA ALA A 33 1.62 13.24 -7.68
C ALA A 33 2.55 13.82 -6.59
N GLU A 34 2.40 13.38 -5.33
CA GLU A 34 3.26 13.81 -4.23
C GLU A 34 4.67 13.23 -4.27
N LEU A 35 4.80 11.96 -4.66
CA LEU A 35 6.08 11.25 -4.59
C LEU A 35 7.14 11.81 -5.55
N GLY A 36 6.72 12.48 -6.63
CA GLY A 36 7.62 13.07 -7.63
C GLY A 36 8.56 12.04 -8.30
N PRO A 37 9.53 12.48 -9.12
CA PRO A 37 10.59 11.62 -9.66
C PRO A 37 11.64 11.28 -8.59
N ALA A 38 12.42 10.22 -8.82
CA ALA A 38 13.52 9.78 -7.94
C ALA A 38 14.65 9.32 -8.85
N ALA A 39 15.76 10.04 -8.81
CA ALA A 39 16.92 9.84 -9.66
C ALA A 39 18.11 9.25 -8.88
N THR A 40 18.07 9.29 -7.55
CA THR A 40 19.14 8.81 -6.68
C THR A 40 18.66 7.69 -5.75
N LEU A 41 19.59 6.88 -5.23
CA LEU A 41 19.27 5.84 -4.24
C LEU A 41 18.56 6.40 -3.00
N PRO A 42 19.01 7.51 -2.37
CA PRO A 42 18.30 8.07 -1.23
C PRO A 42 16.87 8.52 -1.56
N GLU A 43 16.62 9.03 -2.76
CA GLU A 43 15.27 9.40 -3.20
C GLU A 43 14.38 8.17 -3.41
N LEU A 44 14.93 7.07 -3.96
CA LEU A 44 14.22 5.80 -4.07
C LEU A 44 13.88 5.23 -2.68
N GLU A 45 14.83 5.24 -1.74
CA GLU A 45 14.61 4.80 -0.36
C GLU A 45 13.53 5.66 0.33
N ALA A 46 13.57 6.98 0.16
CA ALA A 46 12.56 7.89 0.72
C ALA A 46 11.16 7.67 0.12
N ARG A 47 11.08 7.38 -1.19
CA ARG A 47 9.83 7.04 -1.87
C ARG A 47 9.29 5.69 -1.37
N ASP A 48 10.13 4.67 -1.24
CA ASP A 48 9.78 3.35 -0.69
C ASP A 48 9.16 3.48 0.70
N ALA A 49 9.81 4.25 1.58
CA ALA A 49 9.32 4.53 2.93
C ALA A 49 7.96 5.25 2.94
N GLN A 50 7.73 6.19 2.01
CA GLN A 50 6.45 6.87 1.87
C GLN A 50 5.33 5.93 1.40
N LEU A 51 5.64 5.02 0.47
CA LEU A 51 4.69 4.00 -0.01
C LEU A 51 4.33 3.01 1.11
N ALA A 52 5.32 2.53 1.88
CA ALA A 52 5.08 1.70 3.06
C ALA A 52 4.22 2.44 4.11
N ALA A 53 4.51 3.71 4.37
CA ALA A 53 3.72 4.53 5.29
C ALA A 53 2.28 4.74 4.80
N ALA A 54 2.07 4.88 3.49
CA ALA A 54 0.74 4.99 2.89
C ALA A 54 -0.11 3.74 3.13
N LEU A 55 0.47 2.54 3.02
CA LEU A 55 -0.21 1.28 3.35
C LEU A 55 -0.61 1.24 4.83
N GLY A 56 0.29 1.63 5.74
CA GLY A 56 -0.03 1.70 7.18
C GLY A 56 -1.11 2.72 7.53
N LYS A 57 -1.17 3.85 6.82
CA LYS A 57 -2.23 4.88 6.98
C LYS A 57 -3.59 4.38 6.54
N ILE A 58 -3.67 3.57 5.49
CA ILE A 58 -4.91 2.91 5.07
C ILE A 58 -5.42 2.05 6.23
N ASP A 59 -4.58 1.17 6.79
CA ASP A 59 -4.97 0.29 7.90
C ASP A 59 -5.47 1.07 9.13
N ALA A 60 -4.82 2.20 9.47
CA ALA A 60 -5.28 3.07 10.54
C ALA A 60 -6.64 3.74 10.24
N MET A 61 -6.86 4.17 8.99
CA MET A 61 -8.12 4.78 8.54
C MET A 61 -9.29 3.78 8.61
N ILE A 62 -9.04 2.50 8.36
CA ILE A 62 -10.06 1.44 8.32
C ILE A 62 -10.79 1.25 9.65
N ALA A 63 -10.10 1.37 10.79
CA ALA A 63 -10.77 1.36 12.09
C ALA A 63 -11.74 2.54 12.25
N ARG A 64 -11.36 3.73 11.78
CA ARG A 64 -12.24 4.91 11.76
C ARG A 64 -13.43 4.72 10.82
N ALA A 65 -13.20 4.15 9.63
CA ALA A 65 -14.26 3.83 8.67
C ALA A 65 -15.31 2.88 9.27
N MET A 66 -14.86 1.82 9.95
CA MET A 66 -15.76 0.88 10.62
C MET A 66 -16.58 1.54 11.72
N ARG A 67 -15.95 2.42 12.52
CA ARG A 67 -16.67 3.20 13.53
C ARG A 67 -17.79 4.03 12.91
N ILE A 68 -17.50 4.80 11.87
CA ILE A 68 -18.49 5.65 11.17
C ILE A 68 -19.66 4.79 10.66
N ARG A 69 -19.38 3.63 10.04
CA ARG A 69 -20.42 2.73 9.56
C ARG A 69 -21.26 2.15 10.69
N LEU A 70 -20.65 1.70 11.79
CA LEU A 70 -21.39 1.18 12.94
C LEU A 70 -22.26 2.24 13.63
N GLU A 71 -21.76 3.46 13.77
CA GLU A 71 -22.54 4.58 14.32
C GLU A 71 -23.77 4.88 13.46
N HIS A 72 -23.64 4.78 12.13
CA HIS A 72 -24.75 4.96 11.20
C HIS A 72 -25.74 3.79 11.19
N SER A 73 -25.25 2.57 10.93
CA SER A 73 -26.07 1.36 10.77
C SER A 73 -26.82 0.98 12.05
N LEU A 74 -26.23 1.27 13.21
CA LEU A 74 -26.82 0.97 14.53
C LEU A 74 -27.34 2.24 15.22
N SER A 75 -27.71 3.28 14.46
CA SER A 75 -28.16 4.57 15.02
C SER A 75 -29.47 4.46 15.80
N SER A 76 -30.38 3.56 15.38
CA SER A 76 -31.64 3.25 16.08
C SER A 76 -31.54 2.07 17.03
N GLU A 77 -30.40 1.39 17.07
CA GLU A 77 -30.18 0.17 17.86
C GLU A 77 -29.37 0.47 19.12
N THR A 78 -29.79 -0.01 20.29
CA THR A 78 -29.13 0.27 21.58
C THR A 78 -28.51 -0.95 22.25
N SER A 79 -28.79 -2.16 21.76
CA SER A 79 -28.30 -3.43 22.32
C SER A 79 -26.78 -3.58 22.27
N ILE A 80 -26.12 -2.97 21.29
CA ILE A 80 -24.66 -2.89 21.24
C ILE A 80 -24.24 -1.50 21.70
N GLY A 81 -23.71 -1.40 22.90
CA GLY A 81 -23.22 -0.14 23.47
C GLY A 81 -21.99 0.43 22.72
N PRO A 82 -21.72 1.74 22.84
CA PRO A 82 -20.59 2.41 22.17
C PRO A 82 -19.21 1.77 22.41
N PRO A 83 -18.85 1.33 23.64
CA PRO A 83 -17.56 0.67 23.88
C PRO A 83 -17.38 -0.60 23.02
N THR A 84 -18.42 -1.40 22.87
CA THR A 84 -18.35 -2.64 22.07
C THR A 84 -18.27 -2.36 20.58
N ARG A 85 -18.99 -1.34 20.09
CA ARG A 85 -18.83 -0.87 18.69
C ARG A 85 -17.39 -0.43 18.41
N MET A 86 -16.75 0.23 19.37
CA MET A 86 -15.34 0.61 19.25
C MET A 86 -14.42 -0.61 19.14
N VAL A 87 -14.66 -1.65 19.94
CA VAL A 87 -13.88 -2.90 19.86
C VAL A 87 -14.04 -3.55 18.48
N PHE A 88 -15.26 -3.65 17.95
CA PHE A 88 -15.48 -4.16 16.59
C PHE A 88 -14.78 -3.31 15.54
N ALA A 89 -14.82 -1.99 15.68
CA ALA A 89 -14.13 -1.08 14.76
C ALA A 89 -12.61 -1.28 14.77
N GLN A 90 -11.99 -1.34 15.95
CA GLN A 90 -10.54 -1.52 16.11
C GLN A 90 -10.05 -2.90 15.67
N THR A 91 -10.92 -3.93 15.74
CA THR A 91 -10.56 -5.32 15.42
C THR A 91 -11.05 -5.78 14.06
N VAL A 92 -11.64 -4.89 13.24
CA VAL A 92 -12.27 -5.25 11.96
C VAL A 92 -11.32 -5.98 11.00
N VAL A 93 -10.06 -5.54 10.93
CA VAL A 93 -9.04 -6.16 10.07
C VAL A 93 -8.73 -7.59 10.50
N SER A 94 -8.80 -7.90 11.80
CA SER A 94 -8.58 -9.27 12.30
C SER A 94 -9.68 -10.26 11.93
N TYR A 95 -10.84 -9.75 11.47
CA TYR A 95 -11.95 -10.56 10.96
C TYR A 95 -11.94 -10.73 9.44
N ASP A 96 -10.90 -10.25 8.75
CA ASP A 96 -10.73 -10.54 7.33
C ASP A 96 -10.67 -12.06 7.10
N GLY A 97 -11.50 -12.53 6.16
CA GLY A 97 -11.77 -13.96 5.93
C GLY A 97 -12.52 -14.70 7.05
N LYS A 98 -12.99 -14.02 8.10
CA LYS A 98 -13.61 -14.61 9.32
C LYS A 98 -14.86 -13.85 9.77
N LEU A 99 -15.67 -13.39 8.80
CA LEU A 99 -16.89 -12.62 9.08
C LEU A 99 -17.97 -13.41 9.82
N ASP A 100 -17.96 -14.73 9.71
CA ASP A 100 -18.80 -15.65 10.49
C ASP A 100 -18.53 -15.53 12.01
N VAL A 101 -17.25 -15.41 12.39
CA VAL A 101 -16.85 -15.20 13.79
C VAL A 101 -17.33 -13.84 14.30
N LEU A 102 -17.23 -12.79 13.47
CA LEU A 102 -17.75 -11.46 13.80
C LEU A 102 -19.29 -11.51 13.98
N ALA A 103 -20.00 -12.16 13.05
CA ALA A 103 -21.44 -12.31 13.09
C ALA A 103 -21.89 -13.02 14.38
N SER A 104 -21.24 -14.13 14.74
CA SER A 104 -21.53 -14.85 15.99
C SER A 104 -21.35 -13.95 17.22
N ARG A 105 -20.24 -13.21 17.30
CA ARG A 105 -19.98 -12.30 18.43
C ARG A 105 -20.99 -11.15 18.49
N ALA A 106 -21.31 -10.54 17.35
CA ALA A 106 -22.27 -9.46 17.28
C ALA A 106 -23.67 -9.92 17.73
N ARG A 107 -24.12 -11.10 17.28
CA ARG A 107 -25.37 -11.72 17.70
C ARG A 107 -25.41 -11.95 19.21
N ASP A 108 -24.37 -12.59 19.76
CA ASP A 108 -24.31 -12.90 21.19
C ASP A 108 -24.38 -11.64 22.06
N ILE A 109 -23.68 -10.58 21.64
CA ILE A 109 -23.68 -9.28 22.32
C ILE A 109 -25.05 -8.61 22.19
N ALA A 110 -25.64 -8.58 21.01
CA ALA A 110 -26.95 -7.99 20.75
C ALA A 110 -28.05 -8.68 21.57
N ALA A 111 -28.06 -10.01 21.61
CA ALA A 111 -29.01 -10.79 22.41
C ALA A 111 -28.89 -10.47 23.91
N ARG A 112 -27.66 -10.40 24.45
CA ARG A 112 -27.42 -10.00 25.85
C ARG A 112 -27.81 -8.55 26.13
N GLY A 113 -27.67 -7.69 25.14
CA GLY A 113 -28.08 -6.29 25.17
C GLY A 113 -29.59 -6.07 24.99
N GLY A 114 -30.39 -7.13 24.82
CA GLY A 114 -31.83 -7.04 24.68
C GLY A 114 -32.31 -6.61 23.29
N ALA A 115 -31.54 -6.89 22.23
CA ALA A 115 -31.99 -6.70 20.87
C ALA A 115 -33.31 -7.45 20.63
N ARG A 116 -34.24 -6.82 19.89
CA ARG A 116 -35.48 -7.49 19.47
C ARG A 116 -35.19 -8.60 18.46
N ASP A 117 -34.23 -8.34 17.58
CA ASP A 117 -33.72 -9.28 16.61
C ASP A 117 -32.18 -9.23 16.63
N ALA A 118 -31.55 -10.22 17.27
CA ALA A 118 -30.10 -10.27 17.37
C ALA A 118 -29.43 -10.69 16.05
N ASP A 119 -30.14 -11.38 15.18
CA ASP A 119 -29.64 -11.79 13.86
C ASP A 119 -29.57 -10.58 12.92
N GLU A 120 -30.61 -9.75 12.91
CA GLU A 120 -30.61 -8.49 12.14
C GLU A 120 -29.44 -7.58 12.57
N VAL A 121 -29.20 -7.43 13.88
CA VAL A 121 -28.08 -6.63 14.39
C VAL A 121 -26.73 -7.21 13.96
N ALA A 122 -26.59 -8.54 14.00
CA ALA A 122 -25.37 -9.21 13.56
C ALA A 122 -25.12 -9.04 12.05
N GLU A 123 -26.18 -9.05 11.24
CA GLU A 123 -26.13 -8.80 9.81
C GLU A 123 -25.68 -7.36 9.53
N LEU A 124 -26.25 -6.37 10.22
CA LEU A 124 -25.85 -4.95 10.10
C LEU A 124 -24.36 -4.74 10.42
N VAL A 125 -23.85 -5.38 11.48
CA VAL A 125 -22.42 -5.33 11.84
C VAL A 125 -21.55 -5.99 10.77
N THR A 126 -21.98 -7.15 10.28
CA THR A 126 -21.22 -7.91 9.28
C THR A 126 -21.18 -7.22 7.92
N GLU A 127 -22.28 -6.61 7.51
CA GLU A 127 -22.36 -5.82 6.27
C GLU A 127 -21.49 -4.57 6.36
N ALA A 128 -21.49 -3.88 7.52
CA ALA A 128 -20.58 -2.77 7.74
C ALA A 128 -19.11 -3.20 7.63
N ALA A 129 -18.74 -4.34 8.24
CA ALA A 129 -17.39 -4.90 8.16
C ALA A 129 -17.00 -5.26 6.73
N ARG A 130 -17.87 -5.95 6.00
CA ARG A 130 -17.66 -6.34 4.60
C ARG A 130 -17.35 -5.12 3.72
N ARG A 131 -18.16 -4.06 3.83
CA ARG A 131 -17.93 -2.82 3.05
C ARG A 131 -16.62 -2.14 3.37
N VAL A 132 -16.20 -2.16 4.64
CA VAL A 132 -14.97 -1.53 5.08
C VAL A 132 -13.75 -2.34 4.67
N LEU A 133 -13.82 -3.67 4.75
CA LEU A 133 -12.75 -4.55 4.24
C LEU A 133 -12.62 -4.43 2.71
N ALA A 134 -13.73 -4.37 1.98
CA ALA A 134 -13.69 -4.12 0.54
C ALA A 134 -13.05 -2.76 0.19
N LEU A 135 -13.36 -1.70 0.96
CA LEU A 135 -12.70 -0.39 0.83
C LEU A 135 -11.19 -0.49 1.10
N ARG A 136 -10.80 -1.23 2.15
CA ARG A 136 -9.39 -1.47 2.48
C ARG A 136 -8.66 -2.13 1.32
N ASP A 137 -9.23 -3.18 0.77
CA ASP A 137 -8.62 -3.97 -0.30
C ASP A 137 -8.51 -3.15 -1.58
N GLY A 138 -9.54 -2.36 -1.91
CA GLY A 138 -9.50 -1.43 -3.05
C GLY A 138 -8.39 -0.38 -2.91
N LEU A 139 -8.27 0.27 -1.74
CA LEU A 139 -7.23 1.26 -1.49
C LEU A 139 -5.82 0.65 -1.49
N ARG A 140 -5.65 -0.50 -0.83
CA ARG A 140 -4.36 -1.21 -0.81
C ARG A 140 -3.98 -1.67 -2.21
N GLY A 141 -4.91 -2.27 -2.95
CA GLY A 141 -4.71 -2.68 -4.34
C GLY A 141 -4.21 -1.53 -5.21
N ALA A 142 -4.86 -0.37 -5.15
CA ALA A 142 -4.45 0.82 -5.92
C ALA A 142 -3.03 1.29 -5.56
N VAL A 143 -2.63 1.24 -4.28
CA VAL A 143 -1.26 1.58 -3.86
C VAL A 143 -0.25 0.52 -4.30
N LEU A 144 -0.59 -0.77 -4.24
CA LEU A 144 0.27 -1.85 -4.72
C LEU A 144 0.48 -1.76 -6.23
N ASP A 145 -0.56 -1.43 -7.00
CA ASP A 145 -0.44 -1.16 -8.44
C ASP A 145 0.44 0.06 -8.72
N LEU A 146 0.36 1.11 -7.91
CA LEU A 146 1.28 2.24 -7.98
C LEU A 146 2.73 1.82 -7.69
N ILE A 147 2.97 1.01 -6.66
CA ILE A 147 4.29 0.46 -6.33
C ILE A 147 4.86 -0.30 -7.53
N VAL A 148 4.09 -1.20 -8.14
CA VAL A 148 4.52 -1.97 -9.32
C VAL A 148 4.88 -1.04 -10.48
N ARG A 149 4.04 -0.04 -10.78
CA ARG A 149 4.31 0.93 -11.85
C ARG A 149 5.59 1.72 -11.61
N LEU A 150 5.77 2.25 -10.39
CA LEU A 150 6.95 3.04 -10.04
C LEU A 150 8.23 2.21 -10.03
N ALA A 151 8.17 0.97 -9.52
CA ALA A 151 9.30 0.06 -9.52
C ALA A 151 9.72 -0.29 -10.95
N THR A 152 8.75 -0.69 -11.79
CA THR A 152 8.97 -1.03 -13.20
C THR A 152 9.58 0.15 -13.97
N ALA A 153 9.08 1.37 -13.75
CA ALA A 153 9.60 2.57 -14.41
C ALA A 153 11.03 2.94 -13.99
N ALA A 154 11.45 2.58 -12.77
CA ALA A 154 12.77 2.89 -12.25
C ALA A 154 13.86 1.88 -12.66
N VAL A 155 13.49 0.66 -13.06
CA VAL A 155 14.45 -0.41 -13.43
C VAL A 155 15.46 0.03 -14.50
N PRO A 156 15.07 0.66 -15.63
CA PRO A 156 16.02 1.02 -16.69
C PRO A 156 17.09 2.02 -16.23
N ASP A 157 16.72 2.99 -15.40
CA ASP A 157 17.66 3.99 -14.90
C ASP A 157 18.59 3.39 -13.83
N ALA A 158 18.05 2.50 -12.98
CA ALA A 158 18.86 1.75 -12.02
C ALA A 158 19.87 0.83 -12.71
N ASP A 159 19.46 0.13 -13.78
CA ASP A 159 20.35 -0.72 -14.58
C ASP A 159 21.46 0.08 -15.27
N ARG A 160 21.10 1.20 -15.91
CA ARG A 160 22.08 2.10 -16.54
C ARG A 160 23.12 2.59 -15.52
N THR A 161 22.67 2.98 -14.33
CA THR A 161 23.54 3.51 -13.28
C THR A 161 24.41 2.40 -12.65
N ALA A 162 23.88 1.19 -12.49
CA ALA A 162 24.63 0.03 -12.03
C ALA A 162 25.81 -0.33 -12.95
N ARG A 163 25.66 -0.08 -14.25
CA ARG A 163 26.65 -0.36 -15.30
C ARG A 163 27.56 0.83 -15.65
N ASP A 164 27.35 2.01 -15.06
CA ASP A 164 28.15 3.20 -15.36
C ASP A 164 29.58 3.05 -14.83
N ARG A 165 30.53 2.88 -15.75
CA ARG A 165 31.97 2.72 -15.46
C ARG A 165 32.61 3.95 -14.83
N LYS A 166 31.96 5.11 -14.85
CA LYS A 166 32.44 6.35 -14.21
C LYS A 166 32.23 6.33 -12.70
N LEU A 167 31.34 5.48 -12.20
CA LEU A 167 31.06 5.34 -10.77
C LEU A 167 32.02 4.32 -10.14
N ASP A 168 32.29 4.51 -8.85
CA ASP A 168 33.07 3.53 -8.09
C ASP A 168 32.30 2.21 -7.91
N ASP A 169 33.05 1.14 -7.65
CA ASP A 169 32.50 -0.22 -7.51
C ASP A 169 31.47 -0.33 -6.38
N ALA A 170 31.64 0.40 -5.28
CA ALA A 170 30.69 0.33 -4.17
C ALA A 170 29.35 0.95 -4.55
N THR A 171 29.37 2.09 -5.24
CA THR A 171 28.19 2.75 -5.79
C THR A 171 27.50 1.86 -6.83
N ARG A 172 28.26 1.26 -7.75
CA ARG A 172 27.72 0.33 -8.76
C ARG A 172 27.10 -0.92 -8.14
N LYS A 173 27.71 -1.50 -7.10
CA LYS A 173 27.15 -2.63 -6.34
C LYS A 173 25.80 -2.28 -5.73
N ARG A 174 25.69 -1.11 -5.08
CA ARG A 174 24.43 -0.65 -4.48
C ARG A 174 23.33 -0.46 -5.52
N TRP A 175 23.66 0.10 -6.68
CA TRP A 175 22.71 0.23 -7.79
C TRP A 175 22.32 -1.12 -8.41
N SER A 176 23.25 -2.08 -8.49
CA SER A 176 22.95 -3.44 -8.94
C SER A 176 21.96 -4.13 -7.99
N ALA A 177 22.14 -3.97 -6.67
CA ALA A 177 21.19 -4.46 -5.67
C ALA A 177 19.83 -3.75 -5.79
N ALA A 178 19.82 -2.43 -6.01
CA ALA A 178 18.59 -1.66 -6.17
C ALA A 178 17.79 -2.07 -7.41
N ARG A 179 18.45 -2.32 -8.55
CA ARG A 179 17.79 -2.87 -9.75
C ARG A 179 17.09 -4.19 -9.44
N ARG A 180 17.79 -5.14 -8.79
CA ARG A 180 17.22 -6.45 -8.42
C ARG A 180 16.08 -6.34 -7.43
N ASP A 181 16.18 -5.42 -6.45
CA ASP A 181 15.09 -5.12 -5.53
C ASP A 181 13.87 -4.58 -6.27
N LEU A 182 14.04 -3.59 -7.17
CA LEU A 182 12.94 -3.03 -7.96
C LEU A 182 12.24 -4.10 -8.83
N GLU A 183 13.00 -5.02 -9.45
CA GLU A 183 12.44 -6.16 -10.19
C GLU A 183 11.72 -7.18 -9.29
N ALA A 184 12.18 -7.35 -8.05
CA ALA A 184 11.52 -8.21 -7.08
C ALA A 184 10.21 -7.56 -6.58
N ILE A 185 10.24 -6.25 -6.29
CA ILE A 185 9.07 -5.46 -5.89
C ILE A 185 8.00 -5.43 -6.99
N SER A 186 8.38 -5.33 -8.27
CA SER A 186 7.39 -5.37 -9.37
C SER A 186 6.66 -6.72 -9.46
N ARG A 187 7.24 -7.80 -8.91
CA ARG A 187 6.61 -9.14 -8.84
C ARG A 187 5.90 -9.38 -7.49
N ASN A 188 6.38 -8.75 -6.42
CA ASN A 188 5.84 -8.87 -5.07
C ASN A 188 5.83 -7.51 -4.35
N PRO A 189 4.84 -6.64 -4.65
CA PRO A 189 4.81 -5.27 -4.13
C PRO A 189 4.59 -5.19 -2.62
N GLU A 190 4.01 -6.23 -2.01
CA GLU A 190 3.79 -6.31 -0.55
C GLU A 190 5.11 -6.32 0.24
N ALA A 191 6.24 -6.67 -0.39
CA ALA A 191 7.55 -6.63 0.25
C ALA A 191 7.96 -5.21 0.70
N VAL A 192 7.39 -4.15 0.10
CA VAL A 192 7.59 -2.75 0.54
C VAL A 192 7.08 -2.54 1.96
N ALA A 193 5.95 -3.16 2.33
CA ALA A 193 5.42 -3.06 3.69
C ALA A 193 6.17 -3.95 4.69
N ALA A 194 6.81 -5.02 4.22
CA ALA A 194 7.44 -6.02 5.08
C ALA A 194 8.79 -5.57 5.64
N ALA A 195 9.59 -4.83 4.86
CA ALA A 195 10.91 -4.36 5.29
C ALA A 195 11.30 -3.07 4.56
N PRO A 196 12.04 -2.14 5.21
CA PRO A 196 12.60 -0.97 4.54
C PRO A 196 13.54 -1.35 3.40
N MET A 197 13.58 -0.54 2.33
CA MET A 197 14.48 -0.76 1.19
C MET A 197 15.92 -1.03 1.61
N THR A 198 16.49 -0.27 2.55
CA THR A 198 17.88 -0.48 3.02
C THR A 198 18.14 -1.90 3.52
N THR A 199 17.19 -2.49 4.25
CA THR A 199 17.26 -3.88 4.72
C THR A 199 17.16 -4.86 3.55
N ARG A 200 16.29 -4.60 2.57
CA ARG A 200 16.14 -5.47 1.39
C ARG A 200 17.38 -5.41 0.49
N LEU A 201 17.97 -4.23 0.30
CA LEU A 201 19.21 -4.05 -0.48
C LEU A 201 20.38 -4.83 0.14
N ALA A 202 20.52 -4.79 1.46
CA ALA A 202 21.58 -5.50 2.17
C ALA A 202 21.46 -7.03 2.10
N ALA A 203 20.27 -7.56 1.76
CA ALA A 203 20.06 -9.00 1.60
C ALA A 203 20.51 -9.54 0.23
N TRP A 204 20.75 -8.68 -0.76
CA TRP A 204 21.23 -9.10 -2.08
C TRP A 204 22.75 -9.37 -2.07
N PRO A 205 23.23 -10.33 -2.87
CA PRO A 205 24.67 -10.57 -3.01
C PRO A 205 25.43 -9.35 -3.50
N GLU A 206 26.66 -9.16 -3.01
CA GLU A 206 27.59 -8.11 -3.46
C GLU A 206 28.14 -8.40 -4.87
N GLN A 207 27.27 -8.31 -5.86
CA GLN A 207 27.58 -8.57 -7.27
C GLN A 207 27.40 -7.30 -8.10
N ILE A 208 28.44 -6.94 -8.84
CA ILE A 208 28.41 -5.90 -9.88
C ILE A 208 27.80 -6.47 -11.14
N ASP A 209 26.84 -5.75 -11.73
CA ASP A 209 26.35 -6.06 -13.07
C ASP A 209 27.42 -5.66 -14.11
N GLU A 210 27.79 -6.60 -14.99
CA GLU A 210 28.77 -6.36 -16.04
C GLU A 210 28.23 -5.30 -17.03
N PRO A 211 29.06 -4.32 -17.43
CA PRO A 211 28.68 -3.38 -18.47
C PRO A 211 28.46 -4.13 -19.78
N ASP A 212 27.54 -3.64 -20.62
CA ASP A 212 27.39 -4.20 -21.96
C ASP A 212 28.73 -4.16 -22.70
N PRO A 213 29.04 -5.19 -23.51
CA PRO A 213 30.25 -5.18 -24.32
C PRO A 213 30.23 -3.91 -25.18
N GLU A 214 31.32 -3.15 -25.15
CA GLU A 214 31.48 -2.01 -26.05
C GLU A 214 31.29 -2.52 -27.49
N LYS A 215 30.49 -1.80 -28.29
CA LYS A 215 30.36 -2.10 -29.72
C LYS A 215 31.79 -2.10 -30.29
N GLU A 216 32.26 -3.25 -30.77
CA GLU A 216 33.53 -3.30 -31.49
C GLU A 216 33.46 -2.24 -32.61
N PRO A 217 34.43 -1.32 -32.70
CA PRO A 217 34.42 -0.31 -33.74
C PRO A 217 34.38 -1.03 -35.08
N ASP A 218 33.38 -0.70 -35.91
CA ASP A 218 33.28 -1.32 -37.20
C ASP A 218 34.33 -0.73 -38.15
N LEU A 219 34.54 -1.38 -39.29
CA LEU A 219 35.56 -0.96 -40.24
C LEU A 219 35.32 0.46 -40.78
N ALA A 220 34.08 0.98 -40.70
CA ALA A 220 33.76 2.35 -41.07
C ALA A 220 34.20 3.34 -39.99
N ASP A 221 34.00 3.01 -38.71
CA ASP A 221 34.47 3.81 -37.56
C ASP A 221 36.01 3.96 -37.54
N LEU A 222 36.75 2.98 -38.07
CA LEU A 222 38.22 3.01 -38.15
C LEU A 222 38.76 3.79 -39.35
N LEU A 223 37.97 3.99 -40.41
CA LEU A 223 38.37 4.72 -41.62
C LEU A 223 38.19 6.24 -41.50
N GLU A 224 37.41 6.74 -40.53
CA GLU A 224 37.22 8.19 -40.29
C GLU A 224 38.34 8.82 -39.42
N LEU A 225 39.38 8.06 -39.07
CA LEU A 225 40.54 8.53 -38.28
C LEU A 225 41.78 8.87 -39.13
N GLU A 226 41.70 8.85 -40.46
CA GLU A 226 42.77 9.27 -41.39
C GLU A 226 42.59 10.70 -41.94
#